data_AF-A0A2V8LI33-F1
#
_entry.id   AF-A0A2V8LI33-F1
#
_cell.length_a   1.000
_cell.length_b   1.000
_cell.length_c   1.000
_cell.angle_alpha   90.00
_cell.angle_beta   90.00
_cell.angle_gamma   90.00
#
_symmetry.space_group_name_H-M   'P 1'
#
loop_
_entity.id
_entity.type
_entity.pdbx_description
1 polymer ?
#
loop_
_entity_poly.entity_id
_entity_poly.type
_entity_poly.pdbx_seq_one_letter_code
_entity_poly.pdbx_strand_id
1 'polypeptide(L)'
;SFVFDELHAYENRMFAAVVALIRALPGASFLLMTASLPKARKDFLLKEVGRVQEVPAPKDLEELPRYTFEQLPQPDEADQIVRQATAQKQKVLWVCNTVSRAQRTFERLRDMGLPVGTYHSRFKYEDRRRRHSEVVTAFSIDEHAEGLIAVTTQVAEMSLDLDADILISDIAPIASLIQRLGRLNRRIAPDKPGSPRTGYFIDIQPSAAAPYSMGDLELAKRWIEELKNLSRPLSQADLAESFNSMSSSEELHLDLRTEWLDSGWFAIPGLVREGGISVSVILPEDETVCRRDRKEIIWKAIPMNFDSRRGMDNWRELKGSLIAPPNTILYSKEIGARWLKQ
;
A
#
# COMPACT_ATOMS: atom_id res chain seq x y z
N SER A 1 1.87 -23.96 13.25
CA SER A 1 2.82 -23.05 12.59
C SER A 1 2.12 -21.76 12.24
N PHE A 2 2.82 -20.64 12.33
CA PHE A 2 2.31 -19.31 12.01
C PHE A 2 3.13 -18.71 10.87
N VAL A 3 2.45 -18.05 9.93
CA VAL A 3 3.10 -17.33 8.83
C VAL A 3 2.68 -15.87 8.93
N PHE A 4 3.65 -14.98 9.06
CA PHE A 4 3.45 -13.53 9.03
C PHE A 4 4.06 -13.00 7.76
N ASP A 5 3.21 -12.50 6.87
CA ASP A 5 3.63 -11.86 5.64
C ASP A 5 3.74 -10.34 5.81
N GLU A 6 4.61 -9.74 5.01
CA GLU A 6 4.86 -8.30 4.93
C GLU A 6 5.21 -7.64 6.29
N LEU A 7 6.07 -8.29 7.07
CA LEU A 7 6.42 -7.85 8.44
C LEU A 7 6.95 -6.41 8.51
N HIS A 8 7.55 -5.90 7.45
CA HIS A 8 8.00 -4.50 7.38
C HIS A 8 6.86 -3.47 7.44
N ALA A 9 5.66 -3.83 6.98
CA ALA A 9 4.49 -2.96 7.01
C ALA A 9 3.85 -2.86 8.39
N TYR A 10 4.32 -3.66 9.34
CA TYR A 10 3.76 -3.68 10.68
C TYR A 10 4.21 -2.43 11.41
N GLU A 11 3.26 -1.72 12.02
CA GLU A 11 3.55 -0.66 12.97
C GLU A 11 4.35 -1.23 14.16
N ASN A 12 5.07 -0.36 14.87
CA ASN A 12 5.93 -0.77 15.99
C ASN A 12 5.18 -1.62 17.03
N ARG A 13 3.95 -1.25 17.39
CA ARG A 13 3.11 -2.00 18.35
C ARG A 13 2.73 -3.39 17.85
N MET A 14 2.37 -3.52 16.58
CA MET A 14 2.05 -4.82 15.98
C MET A 14 3.31 -5.69 15.84
N PHE A 15 4.42 -5.11 15.40
CA PHE A 15 5.69 -5.81 15.32
C PHE A 15 6.12 -6.34 16.70
N ALA A 16 6.05 -5.50 17.75
CA ALA A 16 6.34 -5.92 19.12
C ALA A 16 5.42 -7.05 19.59
N ALA A 17 4.13 -6.98 19.27
CA ALA A 17 3.18 -8.04 19.61
C ALA A 17 3.47 -9.38 18.88
N VAL A 18 3.96 -9.34 17.63
CA VAL A 18 4.44 -10.55 16.94
C VAL A 18 5.65 -11.14 17.67
N VAL A 19 6.63 -10.31 18.04
CA VAL A 19 7.81 -10.78 18.80
C VAL A 19 7.40 -11.37 20.14
N ALA A 20 6.46 -10.75 20.87
CA ALA A 20 5.92 -11.27 22.12
C ALA A 20 5.23 -12.63 21.93
N LEU A 21 4.44 -12.79 20.86
CA LEU A 21 3.80 -14.07 20.51
C LEU A 21 4.82 -15.18 20.24
N ILE A 22 5.89 -14.87 19.50
CA ILE A 22 6.97 -15.84 19.21
C ILE A 22 7.61 -16.31 20.52
N ARG A 23 7.88 -15.38 21.45
CA ARG A 23 8.45 -15.70 22.76
C ARG A 23 7.51 -16.54 23.63
N ALA A 24 6.20 -16.26 23.58
CA ALA A 24 5.21 -16.98 24.37
C ALA A 24 4.99 -18.43 23.89
N LEU A 25 5.30 -18.74 22.63
CA LEU A 25 5.04 -20.04 22.01
C LEU A 25 6.32 -20.70 21.45
N PRO A 26 7.30 -21.06 22.31
CA PRO A 26 8.60 -21.57 21.86
C PRO A 26 8.54 -22.93 21.14
N GLY A 27 7.44 -23.68 21.28
CA GLY A 27 7.19 -24.94 20.58
C GLY A 27 6.53 -24.78 19.20
N ALA A 28 6.14 -23.57 18.81
CA ALA A 28 5.52 -23.30 17.52
C ALA A 28 6.56 -22.87 16.47
N SER A 29 6.34 -23.25 15.22
CA SER A 29 7.15 -22.77 14.09
C SER A 29 6.57 -21.47 13.54
N PHE A 30 7.45 -20.49 13.31
CA PHE A 30 7.12 -19.18 12.75
C PHE A 30 7.88 -18.94 11.45
N LEU A 31 7.18 -18.54 10.40
CA LEU A 31 7.77 -18.02 9.16
C LEU A 31 7.45 -16.54 9.06
N LEU A 32 8.49 -15.71 9.00
CA LEU A 32 8.40 -14.26 8.87
C LEU A 32 8.85 -13.88 7.46
N MET A 33 7.93 -13.37 6.65
CA MET A 33 8.19 -12.95 5.27
C MET A 33 8.19 -11.43 5.17
N THR A 34 9.15 -10.88 4.44
CA THR A 34 9.29 -9.43 4.24
C THR A 34 10.21 -9.15 3.06
N ALA A 35 9.94 -8.10 2.28
CA ALA A 35 10.84 -7.69 1.20
C ALA A 35 12.12 -7.01 1.71
N SER A 36 12.03 -6.24 2.80
CA SER A 36 13.18 -5.62 3.47
C SER A 36 12.80 -5.25 4.90
N LEU A 37 13.55 -5.74 5.89
CA LEU A 37 13.34 -5.38 7.30
C LEU A 37 14.42 -4.39 7.72
N PRO A 38 14.06 -3.21 8.27
CA PRO A 38 15.03 -2.26 8.79
C PRO A 38 15.98 -2.93 9.79
N LYS A 39 17.27 -2.60 9.71
CA LYS A 39 18.34 -3.20 10.55
C LYS A 39 17.98 -3.22 12.03
N ALA A 40 17.49 -2.11 12.57
CA ALA A 40 17.15 -2.01 13.99
C ALA A 40 16.01 -2.98 14.39
N ARG A 41 15.01 -3.22 13.52
CA ARG A 41 13.95 -4.22 13.78
C ARG A 41 14.50 -5.65 13.70
N LYS A 42 15.41 -5.90 12.76
CA LYS A 42 16.10 -7.19 12.62
C LYS A 42 16.92 -7.49 13.87
N ASP A 43 17.73 -6.55 14.31
CA ASP A 43 18.57 -6.68 15.51
C ASP A 43 17.72 -6.93 16.77
N PHE A 44 16.61 -6.21 16.91
CA PHE A 44 15.63 -6.44 17.98
C PHE A 44 15.04 -7.86 17.95
N LEU A 45 14.60 -8.33 16.78
CA LEU A 45 14.05 -9.67 16.62
C LEU A 45 15.07 -10.76 16.99
N LEU A 46 16.31 -10.62 16.51
CA LEU A 46 17.40 -11.56 16.81
C LEU A 46 17.71 -11.60 18.30
N LYS A 47 17.77 -10.42 18.95
CA LYS A 47 18.01 -10.29 20.38
C LYS A 47 16.92 -10.97 21.23
N GLU A 48 15.66 -10.79 20.88
CA GLU A 48 14.53 -11.23 21.73
C GLU A 48 14.11 -12.68 21.49
N VAL A 49 14.29 -13.21 20.27
CA VAL A 49 13.88 -14.59 19.92
C VAL A 49 15.04 -15.58 19.97
N GLY A 50 16.26 -15.14 19.62
CA GLY A 50 17.49 -15.94 19.66
C GLY A 50 17.59 -17.13 18.70
N ARG A 51 16.46 -17.66 18.19
CA ARG A 51 16.38 -18.84 17.29
C ARG A 51 15.81 -18.48 15.93
N VAL A 52 16.37 -17.48 15.28
CA VAL A 52 15.94 -17.04 13.94
C VAL A 52 16.92 -17.53 12.90
N GLN A 53 16.44 -18.30 11.93
CA GLN A 53 17.19 -18.64 10.74
C GLN A 53 16.77 -17.70 9.61
N GLU A 54 17.73 -17.04 8.98
CA GLU A 54 17.48 -16.20 7.81
C GLU A 54 17.55 -17.05 6.53
N VAL A 55 16.55 -16.86 5.67
CA VAL A 55 16.51 -17.43 4.33
C VAL A 55 16.66 -16.27 3.36
N PRO A 56 17.86 -16.02 2.80
CA PRO A 56 18.08 -14.91 1.89
C PRO A 56 17.36 -15.17 0.56
N ALA A 57 17.05 -14.08 -0.16
CA ALA A 57 16.59 -14.19 -1.52
C ALA A 57 17.73 -14.70 -2.44
N PRO A 58 17.40 -15.29 -3.61
CA PRO A 58 18.40 -15.67 -4.60
C PRO A 58 19.15 -14.42 -5.11
N LYS A 59 20.47 -14.39 -4.92
CA LYS A 59 21.33 -13.24 -5.28
C LYS A 59 21.25 -12.87 -6.75
N ASP A 60 21.17 -13.89 -7.59
CA ASP A 60 21.03 -13.79 -9.04
C ASP A 60 19.73 -13.10 -9.47
N LEU A 61 18.71 -13.03 -8.62
CA LEU A 61 17.50 -12.23 -8.85
C LEU A 61 17.60 -10.82 -8.27
N GLU A 62 18.22 -10.68 -7.09
CA GLU A 62 18.32 -9.38 -6.40
C GLU A 62 19.26 -8.39 -7.08
N GLU A 63 20.33 -8.88 -7.70
CA GLU A 63 21.36 -8.08 -8.37
C GLU A 63 20.99 -7.75 -9.84
N LEU A 64 19.87 -8.28 -10.35
CA LEU A 64 19.44 -7.99 -11.73
C LEU A 64 19.11 -6.50 -11.89
N PRO A 65 19.71 -5.81 -12.87
CA PRO A 65 19.36 -4.43 -13.16
C PRO A 65 17.93 -4.36 -13.69
N ARG A 66 17.05 -3.72 -12.92
CA ARG A 66 15.59 -3.76 -13.12
C ARG A 66 14.98 -2.38 -13.28
N TYR A 67 15.55 -1.36 -12.67
CA TYR A 67 14.94 -0.04 -12.54
C TYR A 67 15.81 1.09 -13.08
N THR A 68 15.16 2.11 -13.62
CA THR A 68 15.70 3.47 -13.81
C THR A 68 14.75 4.46 -13.13
N PHE A 69 15.27 5.52 -12.54
CA PHE A 69 14.48 6.47 -11.76
C PHE A 69 14.44 7.85 -12.41
N GLU A 70 13.25 8.44 -12.43
CA GLU A 70 13.03 9.81 -12.87
C GLU A 70 12.16 10.54 -11.86
N GLN A 71 12.48 11.79 -11.56
CA GLN A 71 11.67 12.62 -10.67
C GLN A 71 10.90 13.63 -11.49
N LEU A 72 9.59 13.69 -11.28
CA LEU A 72 8.70 14.60 -11.97
C LEU A 72 8.36 15.79 -11.06
N PRO A 73 8.78 17.02 -11.42
CA PRO A 73 8.48 18.21 -10.63
C PRO A 73 7.00 18.61 -10.75
N GLN A 74 6.30 18.25 -11.84
CA GLN A 74 4.91 18.61 -12.06
C GLN A 74 4.03 17.42 -12.47
N PRO A 75 2.78 17.32 -11.96
CA PRO A 75 1.84 16.23 -12.31
C PRO A 75 1.40 16.18 -13.78
N ASP A 76 1.60 17.25 -14.55
CA ASP A 76 1.18 17.31 -15.96
C ASP A 76 2.18 16.59 -16.88
N GLU A 77 3.46 16.53 -16.49
CA GLU A 77 4.47 15.72 -17.19
C GLU A 77 4.12 14.23 -17.15
N ALA A 78 3.53 13.79 -16.03
CA ALA A 78 3.06 12.42 -15.89
C ALA A 78 1.95 12.07 -16.91
N ASP A 79 1.08 13.03 -17.28
CA ASP A 79 0.03 12.78 -18.27
C ASP A 79 0.61 12.54 -19.67
N GLN A 80 1.69 13.25 -20.03
CA GLN A 80 2.39 13.04 -21.29
C GLN A 80 3.05 11.66 -21.33
N ILE A 81 3.69 11.24 -20.24
CA ILE A 81 4.30 9.91 -20.11
C ILE A 81 3.23 8.82 -20.29
N VAL A 82 2.08 8.95 -19.63
CA VAL A 82 0.98 7.98 -19.76
C VAL A 82 0.44 7.90 -21.19
N ARG A 83 0.29 9.04 -21.89
CA ARG A 83 -0.14 9.06 -23.30
C ARG A 83 0.86 8.35 -24.20
N GLN A 84 2.16 8.57 -24.00
CA GLN A 84 3.20 7.92 -24.78
C GLN A 84 3.25 6.40 -24.50
N ALA A 85 3.16 6.02 -23.23
CA ALA A 85 3.15 4.62 -22.79
C ALA A 85 1.98 3.83 -23.40
N THR A 86 0.76 4.40 -23.34
CA THR A 86 -0.43 3.78 -23.92
C THR A 86 -0.36 3.67 -25.43
N ALA A 87 0.18 4.68 -26.13
CA ALA A 87 0.44 4.60 -27.57
C ALA A 87 1.44 3.47 -27.93
N GLN A 88 2.35 3.14 -27.01
CA GLN A 88 3.28 2.01 -27.11
C GLN A 88 2.72 0.70 -26.53
N LYS A 89 1.42 0.66 -26.19
CA LYS A 89 0.70 -0.50 -25.64
C LYS A 89 1.26 -1.01 -24.30
N GLN A 90 1.92 -0.13 -23.54
CA GLN A 90 2.53 -0.47 -22.26
C GLN A 90 1.52 -0.48 -21.10
N LYS A 91 1.86 -1.21 -20.05
CA LYS A 91 1.11 -1.27 -18.78
C LYS A 91 1.67 -0.24 -17.80
N VAL A 92 0.84 0.71 -17.40
CA VAL A 92 1.17 1.76 -16.43
C VAL A 92 0.47 1.49 -15.10
N LEU A 93 1.26 1.44 -14.02
CA LEU A 93 0.75 1.46 -12.66
C LEU A 93 0.95 2.85 -12.07
N TRP A 94 -0.14 3.56 -11.75
CA TRP A 94 -0.10 4.86 -11.08
C TRP A 94 -0.54 4.68 -9.62
N VAL A 95 0.36 4.90 -8.66
CA VAL A 95 0.09 4.77 -7.22
C VAL A 95 0.00 6.14 -6.56
N CYS A 96 -1.17 6.47 -6.00
CA CYS A 96 -1.41 7.70 -5.26
C CYS A 96 -1.43 7.46 -3.75
N ASN A 97 -1.00 8.44 -2.96
CA ASN A 97 -1.02 8.32 -1.49
C ASN A 97 -2.42 8.47 -0.87
N THR A 98 -3.38 9.05 -1.61
CA THR A 98 -4.74 9.26 -1.10
C THR A 98 -5.79 8.82 -2.11
N VAL A 99 -6.91 8.30 -1.61
CA VAL A 99 -8.04 7.89 -2.44
C VAL A 99 -8.60 9.06 -3.24
N SER A 100 -8.71 10.24 -2.63
CA SER A 100 -9.22 11.43 -3.32
C SER A 100 -8.34 11.83 -4.51
N ARG A 101 -7.01 11.64 -4.42
CA ARG A 101 -6.10 11.89 -5.54
C ARG A 101 -6.22 10.82 -6.62
N ALA A 102 -6.28 9.54 -6.22
CA ALA A 102 -6.52 8.44 -7.16
C ALA A 102 -7.81 8.64 -7.97
N GLN A 103 -8.90 9.05 -7.31
CA GLN A 103 -10.18 9.34 -7.98
C GLN A 103 -10.05 10.49 -8.99
N ARG A 104 -9.40 11.60 -8.61
CA ARG A 104 -9.17 12.74 -9.52
C ARG A 104 -8.30 12.35 -10.71
N THR A 105 -7.22 11.59 -10.48
CA THR A 105 -6.34 11.12 -11.55
C THR A 105 -7.09 10.17 -12.49
N PHE A 106 -7.87 9.24 -11.95
CA PHE A 106 -8.72 8.35 -12.75
C PHE A 106 -9.71 9.13 -13.62
N GLU A 107 -10.46 10.06 -13.03
CA GLU A 107 -11.42 10.90 -13.77
C GLU A 107 -10.70 11.70 -14.87
N ARG A 108 -9.58 12.36 -14.55
CA ARG A 108 -8.77 13.11 -15.52
C ARG A 108 -8.33 12.24 -16.71
N LEU A 109 -7.72 11.09 -16.45
CA LEU A 109 -7.22 10.21 -17.52
C LEU A 109 -8.36 9.60 -18.34
N ARG A 110 -9.51 9.30 -17.71
CA ARG A 110 -10.70 8.82 -18.40
C ARG A 110 -11.28 9.90 -19.31
N ASP A 111 -11.36 11.13 -18.84
CA ASP A 111 -11.88 12.26 -19.62
C ASP A 111 -10.94 12.61 -20.80
N MET A 112 -9.68 12.21 -20.72
CA MET A 112 -8.70 12.25 -21.83
C MET A 112 -8.86 11.10 -22.84
N GLY A 113 -9.78 10.15 -22.60
CA GLY A 113 -10.06 9.00 -23.47
C GLY A 113 -9.07 7.83 -23.32
N LEU A 114 -8.34 7.74 -22.20
CA LEU A 114 -7.33 6.69 -22.00
C LEU A 114 -7.92 5.41 -21.38
N PRO A 115 -7.35 4.21 -21.65
CA PRO A 115 -7.82 2.93 -21.11
C PRO A 115 -7.41 2.76 -19.64
N VAL A 116 -8.13 3.47 -18.77
CA VAL A 116 -7.81 3.57 -17.34
C VAL A 116 -8.80 2.80 -16.47
N GLY A 117 -8.28 2.02 -15.53
CA GLY A 117 -9.00 1.41 -14.41
C GLY A 117 -8.59 2.04 -13.07
N THR A 118 -9.39 1.85 -12.03
CA THR A 118 -9.03 2.29 -10.67
C THR A 118 -9.36 1.28 -9.59
N TYR A 119 -8.48 1.18 -8.59
CA TYR A 119 -8.62 0.30 -7.44
C TYR A 119 -8.11 0.93 -6.14
N HIS A 120 -9.00 1.05 -5.14
CA HIS A 120 -8.69 1.63 -3.83
C HIS A 120 -9.67 1.17 -2.75
N SER A 121 -9.48 1.58 -1.50
CA SER A 121 -10.28 1.11 -0.36
C SER A 121 -11.74 1.61 -0.34
N ARG A 122 -12.08 2.77 -0.92
CA ARG A 122 -13.43 3.36 -0.82
C ARG A 122 -14.52 2.72 -1.71
N PHE A 123 -14.41 1.44 -2.06
CA PHE A 123 -15.50 0.68 -2.68
C PHE A 123 -16.26 -0.13 -1.63
N LYS A 124 -17.56 -0.37 -1.86
CA LYS A 124 -18.28 -1.46 -1.18
C LYS A 124 -17.49 -2.75 -1.36
N TYR A 125 -17.50 -3.65 -0.39
CA TYR A 125 -16.66 -4.86 -0.46
C TYR A 125 -16.94 -5.70 -1.72
N GLU A 126 -18.21 -5.84 -2.12
CA GLU A 126 -18.61 -6.52 -3.36
C GLU A 126 -17.96 -5.90 -4.62
N ASP A 127 -18.02 -4.58 -4.74
CA ASP A 127 -17.48 -3.84 -5.87
C ASP A 127 -15.96 -3.83 -5.83
N ARG A 128 -15.36 -3.76 -4.63
CA ARG A 128 -13.92 -3.83 -4.43
C ARG A 128 -13.35 -5.14 -4.95
N ARG A 129 -14.00 -6.28 -4.65
CA ARG A 129 -13.58 -7.59 -5.16
C ARG A 129 -13.64 -7.64 -6.69
N ARG A 130 -14.69 -7.08 -7.28
CA ARG A 130 -14.81 -6.98 -8.73
C ARG A 130 -13.68 -6.14 -9.34
N ARG A 131 -13.45 -4.94 -8.81
CA ARG A 131 -12.36 -4.04 -9.26
C ARG A 131 -10.97 -4.64 -9.11
N HIS A 132 -10.72 -5.32 -7.99
CA HIS A 132 -9.50 -6.09 -7.77
C HIS A 132 -9.30 -7.11 -8.90
N SER A 133 -10.33 -7.93 -9.17
CA SER A 133 -10.26 -8.97 -10.22
C SER A 133 -10.04 -8.36 -11.60
N GLU A 134 -10.73 -7.27 -11.94
CA GLU A 134 -10.58 -6.57 -13.22
C GLU A 134 -9.14 -6.07 -13.43
N VAL A 135 -8.55 -5.40 -12.42
CA VAL A 135 -7.18 -4.90 -12.51
C VAL A 135 -6.16 -6.03 -12.61
N VAL A 136 -6.25 -7.05 -11.75
CA VAL A 136 -5.32 -8.19 -11.80
C VAL A 136 -5.41 -8.93 -13.13
N THR A 137 -6.62 -9.17 -13.63
CA THR A 137 -6.83 -9.83 -14.93
C THR A 137 -6.22 -9.00 -16.05
N ALA A 138 -6.44 -7.68 -16.05
CA ALA A 138 -5.86 -6.80 -17.06
C ALA A 138 -4.33 -6.84 -17.05
N PHE A 139 -3.68 -6.84 -15.88
CA PHE A 139 -2.21 -6.93 -15.79
C PHE A 139 -1.66 -8.31 -16.18
N SER A 140 -2.48 -9.36 -16.10
CA SER A 140 -2.07 -10.71 -16.49
C SER A 140 -2.04 -10.94 -18.01
N ILE A 141 -2.71 -10.07 -18.78
CA ILE A 141 -2.68 -10.10 -20.25
C ILE A 141 -1.36 -9.48 -20.72
N ASP A 142 -0.61 -10.23 -21.54
CA ASP A 142 0.72 -9.83 -22.01
C ASP A 142 0.65 -8.67 -23.01
N GLU A 143 -0.31 -8.69 -23.92
CA GLU A 143 -0.46 -7.67 -24.97
C GLU A 143 -1.84 -7.01 -24.93
N HIS A 144 -1.86 -5.69 -24.73
CA HIS A 144 -3.07 -4.88 -24.82
C HIS A 144 -3.13 -4.14 -26.15
N ALA A 145 -4.29 -4.10 -26.79
CA ALA A 145 -4.45 -3.35 -28.04
C ALA A 145 -4.24 -1.84 -27.86
N GLU A 146 -4.63 -1.29 -26.70
CA GLU A 146 -4.62 0.15 -26.39
C GLU A 146 -3.65 0.51 -25.23
N GLY A 147 -2.89 -0.47 -24.73
CA GLY A 147 -2.19 -0.34 -23.45
C GLY A 147 -3.15 -0.43 -22.25
N LEU A 148 -2.62 -0.21 -21.04
CA LEU A 148 -3.41 -0.33 -19.81
C LEU A 148 -2.90 0.67 -18.77
N ILE A 149 -3.81 1.35 -18.08
CA ILE A 149 -3.48 2.17 -16.92
C ILE A 149 -4.28 1.69 -15.72
N ALA A 150 -3.63 1.44 -14.58
CA ALA A 150 -4.32 1.28 -13.30
C ALA A 150 -3.93 2.38 -12.33
N VAL A 151 -4.91 3.18 -11.91
CA VAL A 151 -4.75 4.18 -10.85
C VAL A 151 -5.15 3.56 -9.52
N THR A 152 -4.18 3.42 -8.62
CA THR A 152 -4.33 2.72 -7.35
C THR A 152 -3.88 3.59 -6.17
N THR A 153 -4.03 3.04 -4.97
CA THR A 153 -3.48 3.60 -3.73
C THR A 153 -2.50 2.61 -3.11
N GLN A 154 -2.15 2.75 -1.83
CA GLN A 154 -1.33 1.78 -1.09
C GLN A 154 -1.83 0.34 -1.17
N VAL A 155 -3.09 0.12 -1.59
CA VAL A 155 -3.61 -1.22 -1.90
C VAL A 155 -2.79 -1.98 -2.96
N ALA A 156 -1.97 -1.30 -3.77
CA ALA A 156 -1.05 -1.94 -4.71
C ALA A 156 0.28 -2.38 -4.08
N GLU A 157 0.61 -1.86 -2.89
CA GLU A 157 1.80 -2.27 -2.14
C GLU A 157 1.63 -3.72 -1.66
N MET A 158 0.41 -4.09 -1.26
CA MET A 158 0.12 -5.38 -0.65
C MET A 158 -0.75 -6.24 -1.56
N SER A 159 -0.36 -7.50 -1.78
CA SER A 159 -1.17 -8.59 -2.36
C SER A 159 -1.63 -8.49 -3.84
N LEU A 160 -1.38 -7.41 -4.58
CA LEU A 160 -1.66 -7.38 -6.02
C LEU A 160 -0.49 -7.96 -6.83
N ASP A 161 -0.72 -9.04 -7.57
CA ASP A 161 0.24 -9.60 -8.52
C ASP A 161 0.21 -8.79 -9.83
N LEU A 162 0.83 -7.60 -9.78
CA LEU A 162 0.94 -6.70 -10.92
C LEU A 162 2.37 -6.69 -11.46
N ASP A 163 2.47 -6.66 -12.78
CA ASP A 163 3.72 -6.47 -13.50
C ASP A 163 3.55 -5.33 -14.52
N ALA A 164 4.06 -4.16 -14.17
CA ALA A 164 3.97 -2.93 -14.95
C ALA A 164 5.25 -2.66 -15.75
N ASP A 165 5.09 -2.05 -16.93
CA ASP A 165 6.20 -1.51 -17.73
C ASP A 165 6.65 -0.15 -17.23
N ILE A 166 5.74 0.63 -16.63
CA ILE A 166 6.00 1.95 -16.07
C ILE A 166 5.29 2.07 -14.72
N LEU A 167 6.02 2.58 -13.72
CA LEU A 167 5.47 2.97 -12.43
C LEU A 167 5.44 4.50 -12.35
N ILE A 168 4.30 5.07 -11.98
CA ILE A 168 4.17 6.46 -11.58
C ILE A 168 3.73 6.46 -10.12
N SER A 169 4.54 7.00 -9.22
CA SER A 169 4.27 6.99 -7.79
C SER A 169 4.33 8.39 -7.22
N ASP A 170 3.34 8.73 -6.42
CA ASP A 170 3.49 9.79 -5.41
C ASP A 170 4.68 9.44 -4.48
N ILE A 171 5.50 10.43 -4.08
CA ILE A 171 6.57 10.17 -3.08
C ILE A 171 5.94 9.66 -1.79
N ALA A 172 6.53 8.62 -1.21
CA ALA A 172 6.07 7.92 -0.01
C ALA A 172 7.30 7.49 0.81
N PRO A 173 7.14 7.03 2.06
CA PRO A 173 8.25 6.46 2.83
C PRO A 173 9.00 5.39 2.02
N ILE A 174 10.32 5.30 2.20
CA ILE A 174 11.20 4.44 1.37
C ILE A 174 10.68 3.00 1.31
N ALA A 175 10.25 2.44 2.44
CA ALA A 175 9.67 1.09 2.50
C ALA A 175 8.47 0.92 1.55
N SER A 176 7.54 1.89 1.51
CA SER A 176 6.41 1.87 0.57
C SER A 176 6.86 2.01 -0.88
N LEU A 177 7.86 2.85 -1.17
CA LEU A 177 8.39 2.98 -2.54
C LEU A 177 9.02 1.69 -3.04
N ILE A 178 9.80 1.00 -2.20
CA ILE A 178 10.37 -0.31 -2.53
C ILE A 178 9.26 -1.32 -2.87
N GLN A 179 8.14 -1.31 -2.14
CA GLN A 179 7.00 -2.19 -2.45
C GLN A 179 6.32 -1.85 -3.78
N ARG A 180 6.13 -0.56 -4.07
CA ARG A 180 5.58 -0.10 -5.35
C ARG A 180 6.49 -0.50 -6.50
N LEU A 181 7.80 -0.37 -6.34
CA LEU A 181 8.83 -0.80 -7.29
C LEU A 181 8.85 -2.32 -7.47
N GLY A 182 8.49 -3.08 -6.45
CA GLY A 182 8.28 -4.53 -6.54
C GLY A 182 7.22 -4.96 -7.56
N ARG A 183 6.39 -4.03 -8.06
CA ARG A 183 5.39 -4.22 -9.12
C ARG A 183 5.85 -3.73 -10.51
N LEU A 184 7.02 -3.08 -10.60
CA LEU A 184 7.64 -2.60 -11.84
C LEU A 184 8.60 -3.66 -12.38
N ASN A 185 8.39 -4.18 -13.59
CA ASN A 185 9.27 -5.20 -14.19
C ASN A 185 9.45 -6.47 -13.32
N ARG A 186 8.35 -6.97 -12.74
CA ARG A 186 8.31 -8.04 -11.72
C ARG A 186 8.70 -9.41 -12.24
N ARG A 187 8.42 -9.72 -13.51
CA ARG A 187 8.64 -11.05 -14.10
C ARG A 187 10.02 -11.22 -14.76
N ILE A 188 10.95 -10.31 -14.48
CA ILE A 188 12.35 -10.44 -14.91
C ILE A 188 12.98 -11.70 -14.28
N ALA A 189 13.78 -12.40 -15.08
CA ALA A 189 14.52 -13.58 -14.63
C ALA A 189 15.93 -13.58 -15.25
N PRO A 190 16.91 -14.30 -14.68
CA PRO A 190 18.28 -14.29 -15.19
C PRO A 190 18.38 -14.80 -16.64
N ASP A 191 17.49 -15.70 -17.03
CA ASP A 191 17.37 -16.24 -18.39
C ASP A 191 16.61 -15.30 -19.35
N LYS A 192 15.88 -14.31 -18.80
CA LYS A 192 15.12 -13.29 -19.55
C LYS A 192 15.21 -11.93 -18.84
N PRO A 193 16.39 -11.28 -18.84
CA PRO A 193 16.61 -10.06 -18.06
C PRO A 193 15.85 -8.84 -18.60
N GLY A 194 15.26 -8.91 -19.79
CA GLY A 194 14.52 -7.78 -20.37
C GLY A 194 15.35 -6.49 -20.41
N SER A 195 14.69 -5.34 -20.50
CA SER A 195 15.31 -4.03 -20.27
C SER A 195 14.83 -3.43 -18.95
N PRO A 196 15.67 -2.66 -18.24
CA PRO A 196 15.24 -1.90 -17.08
C PRO A 196 14.04 -1.00 -17.41
N ARG A 197 13.15 -0.83 -16.44
CA ARG A 197 11.93 -0.04 -16.58
C ARG A 197 11.95 1.17 -15.67
N THR A 198 11.27 2.23 -16.11
CA THR A 198 11.33 3.52 -15.43
C THR A 198 10.27 3.66 -14.34
N GLY A 199 10.72 4.03 -13.15
CA GLY A 199 9.88 4.53 -12.05
C GLY A 199 9.92 6.05 -12.01
N TYR A 200 8.76 6.67 -12.16
CA TYR A 200 8.56 8.11 -12.07
C TYR A 200 8.00 8.49 -10.70
N PHE A 201 8.65 9.43 -10.01
CA PHE A 201 8.24 9.89 -8.69
C PHE A 201 7.73 11.32 -8.72
N ILE A 202 6.48 11.53 -8.30
CA ILE A 202 5.84 12.85 -8.27
C ILE A 202 6.02 13.46 -6.88
N ASP A 203 6.65 14.63 -6.81
CA ASP A 203 6.70 15.40 -5.57
C ASP A 203 5.30 15.91 -5.19
N ILE A 204 4.95 15.73 -3.92
CA ILE A 204 3.65 16.13 -3.39
C ILE A 204 3.85 17.35 -2.51
N GLN A 205 2.98 18.33 -2.68
CA GLN A 205 2.93 19.50 -1.81
C GLN A 205 2.76 19.09 -0.34
N PRO A 206 3.40 19.79 0.62
CA PRO A 206 3.33 19.46 2.05
C PRO A 206 1.90 19.35 2.61
N SER A 207 0.95 20.12 2.06
CA SER A 207 -0.47 20.07 2.44
C SER A 207 -1.16 18.75 2.12
N ALA A 208 -0.55 17.91 1.29
CA ALA A 208 -1.01 16.57 0.94
C ALA A 208 -0.04 15.46 1.39
N ALA A 209 0.82 15.75 2.39
CA ALA A 209 1.75 14.78 2.98
C ALA A 209 1.04 13.60 3.65
N ALA A 210 -0.16 13.83 4.21
CA ALA A 210 -0.97 12.78 4.80
C ALA A 210 -1.22 11.64 3.78
N PRO A 211 -1.04 10.36 4.18
CA PRO A 211 -0.97 9.88 5.57
C PRO A 211 0.43 9.84 6.19
N TYR A 212 1.47 10.36 5.52
CA TYR A 212 2.86 10.22 5.94
C TYR A 212 3.41 11.50 6.60
N SER A 213 4.49 11.34 7.38
CA SER A 213 5.19 12.47 7.98
C SER A 213 6.06 13.18 6.95
N MET A 214 6.27 14.49 7.11
CA MET A 214 7.20 15.23 6.24
C MET A 214 8.63 14.71 6.34
N GLY A 215 9.05 14.23 7.52
CA GLY A 215 10.38 13.65 7.71
C GLY A 215 10.62 12.43 6.82
N ASP A 216 9.63 11.53 6.75
CA ASP A 216 9.71 10.33 5.90
C ASP A 216 9.75 10.69 4.41
N LEU A 217 8.98 11.69 3.99
CA LEU A 217 8.94 12.14 2.59
C LEU A 217 10.26 12.80 2.18
N GLU A 218 10.85 13.65 3.04
CA GLU A 218 12.15 14.28 2.78
C GLU A 218 13.31 13.28 2.84
N LEU A 219 13.22 12.24 3.67
CA LEU A 219 14.16 11.12 3.63
C LEU A 219 14.03 10.35 2.30
N ALA A 220 12.81 10.06 1.85
CA ALA A 220 12.55 9.39 0.58
C ALA A 220 13.03 10.19 -0.65
N LYS A 221 12.89 11.51 -0.64
CA LYS A 221 13.44 12.39 -1.69
C LYS A 221 14.96 12.26 -1.80
N ARG A 222 15.67 12.32 -0.67
CA ARG A 222 17.13 12.14 -0.62
C ARG A 222 17.53 10.76 -1.12
N TRP A 223 16.79 9.72 -0.75
CA TRP A 223 16.99 8.36 -1.20
C TRP A 223 16.86 8.20 -2.73
N ILE A 224 15.82 8.80 -3.33
CA ILE A 224 15.64 8.80 -4.79
C ILE A 224 16.81 9.50 -5.48
N GLU A 225 17.24 10.67 -4.97
CA GLU A 225 18.35 11.43 -5.56
C GLU A 225 19.69 10.70 -5.45
N GLU A 226 20.00 10.06 -4.31
CA GLU A 226 21.20 9.23 -4.15
C GLU A 226 21.25 8.10 -5.19
N LEU A 227 20.13 7.40 -5.36
CA LEU A 227 20.03 6.30 -6.33
C LEU A 227 20.12 6.79 -7.78
N LYS A 228 19.53 7.94 -8.12
CA LYS A 228 19.69 8.57 -9.45
C LYS A 228 21.14 8.93 -9.75
N ASN A 229 21.88 9.42 -8.75
CA ASN A 229 23.28 9.83 -8.91
C ASN A 229 24.22 8.66 -9.26
N LEU A 230 23.81 7.41 -8.99
CA LEU A 230 24.55 6.23 -9.43
C LEU A 230 24.65 6.11 -10.97
N SER A 231 23.78 6.81 -11.72
CA SER A 231 23.84 6.92 -13.19
C SER A 231 23.93 5.58 -13.93
N ARG A 232 23.33 4.53 -13.35
CA ARG A 232 23.24 3.18 -13.90
C ARG A 232 21.87 2.58 -13.58
N PRO A 233 21.43 1.54 -14.30
CA PRO A 233 20.27 0.78 -13.87
C PRO A 233 20.46 0.18 -12.47
N LEU A 234 19.37 0.17 -11.71
CA LEU A 234 19.31 -0.22 -10.30
C LEU A 234 18.69 -1.61 -10.16
N SER A 235 19.14 -2.34 -9.16
CA SER A 235 18.67 -3.66 -8.77
C SER A 235 17.89 -3.61 -7.46
N GLN A 236 17.27 -4.72 -7.06
CA GLN A 236 16.58 -4.78 -5.76
C GLN A 236 17.57 -4.66 -4.59
N ALA A 237 18.78 -5.20 -4.75
CA ALA A 237 19.86 -5.09 -3.77
C ALA A 237 20.26 -3.63 -3.54
N ASP A 238 20.40 -2.83 -4.60
CA ASP A 238 20.74 -1.41 -4.52
C ASP A 238 19.73 -0.62 -3.65
N LEU A 239 18.44 -0.92 -3.83
CA LEU A 239 17.36 -0.27 -3.07
C LEU A 239 17.47 -0.60 -1.58
N ALA A 240 17.70 -1.86 -1.25
CA ALA A 240 17.79 -2.33 0.13
C ALA A 240 19.06 -1.82 0.83
N GLU A 241 20.20 -1.79 0.12
CA GLU A 241 21.48 -1.29 0.65
C GLU A 241 21.37 0.21 0.98
N SER A 242 20.89 1.03 0.04
CA SER A 242 20.72 2.47 0.26
C SER A 242 19.66 2.77 1.34
N PHE A 243 18.59 1.98 1.43
CA PHE A 243 17.63 2.15 2.54
C PHE A 243 18.28 1.88 3.91
N ASN A 244 19.11 0.84 4.00
CA ASN A 244 19.80 0.48 5.24
C ASN A 244 20.90 1.49 5.63
N SER A 245 21.55 2.14 4.66
CA SER A 245 22.55 3.19 4.94
C SER A 245 21.90 4.48 5.46
N MET A 246 20.69 4.80 4.97
CA MET A 246 19.95 6.01 5.35
C MET A 246 19.11 5.86 6.62
N SER A 247 18.71 4.63 6.96
CA SER A 247 17.98 4.36 8.19
C SER A 247 18.89 4.68 9.37
N SER A 248 18.55 5.74 10.12
CA SER A 248 19.23 6.06 11.37
C SER A 248 19.18 4.85 12.29
N SER A 249 20.27 4.58 12.99
CA SER A 249 20.31 3.67 14.12
C SER A 249 19.57 4.27 15.31
N GLU A 250 18.29 4.59 15.13
CA GLU A 250 17.42 4.90 16.26
C GLU A 250 17.25 3.62 17.08
N GLU A 251 17.47 3.74 18.39
CA GLU A 251 17.13 2.68 19.32
C GLU A 251 15.61 2.48 19.26
N LEU A 252 15.19 1.40 18.61
CA LEU A 252 13.81 0.94 18.63
C LEU A 252 13.46 0.53 20.07
N HIS A 253 12.85 1.44 20.81
CA HIS A 253 12.23 1.15 22.10
C HIS A 253 10.86 0.49 21.87
N LEU A 254 10.88 -0.81 21.58
CA LEU A 254 9.67 -1.61 21.44
C LEU A 254 9.29 -2.22 22.79
N ASP A 255 8.08 -1.92 23.26
CA ASP A 255 7.52 -2.56 24.45
C ASP A 255 6.89 -3.90 24.06
N LEU A 256 7.40 -4.99 24.62
CA LEU A 256 6.88 -6.34 24.40
C LEU A 256 5.68 -6.67 25.29
N ARG A 257 5.30 -5.77 26.20
CA ARG A 257 4.07 -5.93 26.97
C ARG A 257 2.89 -5.88 26.02
N THR A 258 2.06 -6.91 26.07
CA THR A 258 0.84 -7.00 25.30
C THR A 258 -0.31 -7.28 26.23
N GLU A 259 -1.40 -6.53 26.07
CA GLU A 259 -2.57 -6.68 26.93
C GLU A 259 -3.09 -8.12 26.96
N TRP A 260 -2.99 -8.88 25.86
CA TRP A 260 -3.48 -10.26 25.79
C TRP A 260 -2.57 -11.30 26.51
N LEU A 261 -1.29 -11.02 26.70
CA LEU A 261 -0.37 -11.88 27.48
C LEU A 261 -0.26 -11.45 28.94
N ASP A 262 -0.29 -10.15 29.20
CA ASP A 262 0.10 -9.57 30.50
C ASP A 262 -1.10 -9.20 31.39
N SER A 263 -2.35 -9.52 30.99
CA SER A 263 -3.58 -9.21 31.75
C SER A 263 -3.92 -10.23 32.86
N GLY A 264 -3.00 -11.12 33.20
CA GLY A 264 -3.15 -12.06 34.32
C GLY A 264 -4.09 -13.23 33.98
N TRP A 265 -5.13 -13.44 34.78
CA TRP A 265 -6.03 -14.60 34.65
C TRP A 265 -7.03 -14.51 33.48
N PHE A 266 -7.22 -13.31 32.94
CA PHE A 266 -8.13 -13.06 31.82
C PHE A 266 -7.35 -12.42 30.69
N ALA A 267 -7.52 -12.91 29.45
CA ALA A 267 -6.96 -12.25 28.28
C ALA A 267 -7.88 -11.10 27.86
N ILE A 268 -7.43 -9.86 28.04
CA ILE A 268 -8.14 -8.68 27.59
C ILE A 268 -7.65 -8.32 26.17
N PRO A 269 -8.56 -8.15 25.19
CA PRO A 269 -8.16 -7.71 23.86
C PRO A 269 -7.66 -6.26 23.92
N GLY A 270 -6.39 -6.06 23.57
CA GLY A 270 -5.79 -4.73 23.41
C GLY A 270 -5.65 -4.32 21.95
N LEU A 271 -5.47 -3.02 21.73
CA LEU A 271 -5.16 -2.50 20.39
C LEU A 271 -3.71 -2.85 20.03
N VAL A 272 -3.50 -3.48 18.88
CA VAL A 272 -2.15 -3.76 18.34
C VAL A 272 -1.74 -2.80 17.23
N ARG A 273 -2.66 -1.92 16.82
CA ARG A 273 -2.43 -0.84 15.87
C ARG A 273 -2.68 0.48 16.57
N GLU A 274 -1.94 1.50 16.19
CA GLU A 274 -2.34 2.87 16.47
C GLU A 274 -3.65 3.14 15.71
N GLY A 275 -4.55 3.91 16.32
CA GLY A 275 -5.91 4.07 15.82
C GLY A 275 -5.93 4.57 14.37
N GLY A 276 -6.21 3.67 13.43
CA GLY A 276 -6.54 4.06 12.07
C GLY A 276 -7.84 4.85 12.10
N ILE A 277 -7.86 6.02 11.46
CA ILE A 277 -9.05 6.86 11.33
C ILE A 277 -10.14 6.14 10.50
N SER A 278 -9.88 4.95 9.93
CA SER A 278 -10.84 4.28 9.06
C SER A 278 -11.99 3.60 9.83
N VAL A 279 -13.22 3.94 9.46
CA VAL A 279 -14.47 3.36 9.96
C VAL A 279 -15.28 2.73 8.84
N SER A 280 -16.06 1.70 9.18
CA SER A 280 -16.99 1.06 8.25
C SER A 280 -18.27 1.88 8.13
N VAL A 281 -18.63 2.26 6.92
CA VAL A 281 -19.84 3.05 6.62
C VAL A 281 -20.79 2.28 5.70
N ILE A 282 -22.08 2.33 6.01
CA ILE A 282 -23.19 1.82 5.20
C ILE A 282 -23.97 3.01 4.64
N LEU A 283 -24.30 2.97 3.34
CA LEU A 283 -25.14 4.00 2.72
C LEU A 283 -26.61 3.84 3.15
N PRO A 284 -27.40 4.93 3.23
CA PRO A 284 -28.80 4.86 3.63
C PRO A 284 -29.63 3.88 2.79
N GLU A 285 -29.34 3.80 1.49
CA GLU A 285 -30.02 2.90 0.53
C GLU A 285 -29.83 1.40 0.86
N ASP A 286 -28.70 1.02 1.46
CA ASP A 286 -28.39 -0.37 1.80
C ASP A 286 -28.86 -0.75 3.22
N GLU A 287 -29.33 0.22 4.02
CA GLU A 287 -29.68 0.01 5.44
C GLU A 287 -30.72 -1.10 5.62
N THR A 288 -31.76 -1.11 4.78
CA THR A 288 -32.86 -2.08 4.87
C THR A 288 -32.39 -3.52 4.67
N VAL A 289 -31.49 -3.74 3.71
CA VAL A 289 -30.93 -5.06 3.39
C VAL A 289 -29.98 -5.50 4.50
N CYS A 290 -29.11 -4.60 4.96
CA CYS A 290 -28.17 -4.83 6.06
C CYS A 290 -28.86 -5.14 7.41
N ARG A 291 -30.07 -4.63 7.65
CA ARG A 291 -30.86 -4.97 8.84
C ARG A 291 -31.43 -6.40 8.78
N ARG A 292 -31.73 -6.90 7.58
CA ARG A 292 -32.30 -8.25 7.37
C ARG A 292 -31.24 -9.34 7.43
N ASP A 293 -30.06 -9.10 6.84
CA ASP A 293 -28.96 -10.07 6.85
C ASP A 293 -27.65 -9.42 7.35
N ARG A 294 -27.05 -10.04 8.36
CA ARG A 294 -25.76 -9.59 8.92
C ARG A 294 -24.62 -9.72 7.91
N LYS A 295 -24.69 -10.67 6.98
CA LYS A 295 -23.66 -10.84 5.94
C LYS A 295 -23.61 -9.62 5.02
N GLU A 296 -24.76 -9.04 4.71
CA GLU A 296 -24.87 -7.87 3.83
C GLU A 296 -24.14 -6.65 4.40
N ILE A 297 -24.05 -6.51 5.73
CA ILE A 297 -23.24 -5.45 6.35
C ILE A 297 -21.79 -5.51 5.85
N ILE A 298 -21.21 -6.72 5.75
CA ILE A 298 -19.83 -6.89 5.27
C ILE A 298 -19.73 -6.56 3.78
N TRP A 299 -20.69 -7.02 2.97
CA TRP A 299 -20.67 -6.83 1.52
C TRP A 299 -20.89 -5.38 1.09
N LYS A 300 -21.71 -4.63 1.84
CA LYS A 300 -22.07 -3.24 1.57
C LYS A 300 -21.22 -2.22 2.34
N ALA A 301 -20.37 -2.66 3.27
CA ALA A 301 -19.48 -1.79 4.03
C ALA A 301 -18.47 -1.06 3.12
N ILE A 302 -18.35 0.25 3.35
CA ILE A 302 -17.38 1.12 2.70
C ILE A 302 -16.45 1.70 3.79
N PRO A 303 -15.15 1.41 3.74
CA PRO A 303 -14.16 2.06 4.60
C PRO A 303 -14.06 3.54 4.24
N MET A 304 -14.26 4.39 5.24
CA MET A 304 -14.14 5.85 5.15
C MET A 304 -13.27 6.35 6.29
N ASN A 305 -12.68 7.53 6.16
CA ASN A 305 -11.98 8.16 7.29
C ASN A 305 -13.02 8.82 8.20
N PHE A 306 -12.96 8.53 9.49
CA PHE A 306 -13.69 9.23 10.53
C PHE A 306 -13.33 10.72 10.52
N ASP A 307 -14.36 11.57 10.56
CA ASP A 307 -14.22 13.02 10.59
C ASP A 307 -15.32 13.59 11.49
N SER A 308 -14.96 13.97 12.71
CA SER A 308 -15.89 14.56 13.68
C SER A 308 -16.52 15.87 13.18
N ARG A 309 -15.81 16.61 12.30
CA ARG A 309 -16.36 17.83 11.66
C ARG A 309 -17.56 17.54 10.76
N ARG A 310 -17.74 16.29 10.33
CA ARG A 310 -18.91 15.82 9.57
C ARG A 310 -20.03 15.28 10.47
N GLY A 311 -19.90 15.46 11.79
CA GLY A 311 -20.85 14.98 12.79
C GLY A 311 -20.89 13.46 12.89
N MET A 312 -19.81 12.76 12.50
CA MET A 312 -19.77 11.29 12.50
C MET A 312 -19.98 10.69 13.90
N ASP A 313 -19.66 11.44 14.95
CA ASP A 313 -19.95 11.08 16.35
C ASP A 313 -21.45 10.84 16.61
N ASN A 314 -22.32 11.48 15.83
CA ASN A 314 -23.77 11.42 15.98
C ASN A 314 -24.46 10.56 14.92
N TRP A 315 -23.69 9.87 14.08
CA TRP A 315 -24.28 9.01 13.07
C TRP A 315 -24.90 7.77 13.72
N ARG A 316 -26.00 7.28 13.12
CA ARG A 316 -26.64 6.05 13.59
C ARG A 316 -25.69 4.88 13.38
N GLU A 317 -25.59 3.97 14.33
CA GLU A 317 -24.78 2.77 14.22
C GLU A 317 -25.63 1.52 13.92
N LEU A 318 -25.10 0.62 13.11
CA LEU A 318 -25.62 -0.72 12.86
C LEU A 318 -24.51 -1.75 13.05
N LYS A 319 -24.49 -2.40 14.22
CA LYS A 319 -23.58 -3.53 14.54
C LYS A 319 -22.09 -3.22 14.23
N GLY A 320 -21.58 -2.09 14.69
CA GLY A 320 -20.19 -1.67 14.47
C GLY A 320 -19.91 -0.92 13.17
N SER A 321 -20.93 -0.66 12.34
CA SER A 321 -20.81 0.18 11.14
C SER A 321 -21.67 1.43 11.26
N LEU A 322 -21.15 2.58 10.85
CA LEU A 322 -21.90 3.84 10.85
C LEU A 322 -22.81 3.92 9.62
N ILE A 323 -24.04 4.40 9.80
CA ILE A 323 -24.97 4.66 8.70
C ILE A 323 -24.81 6.12 8.29
N ALA A 324 -24.37 6.35 7.06
CA ALA A 324 -24.23 7.70 6.54
C ALA A 324 -25.61 8.38 6.48
N PRO A 325 -25.74 9.66 6.87
CA PRO A 325 -26.94 10.43 6.56
C PRO A 325 -27.11 10.57 5.04
N PRO A 326 -28.35 10.73 4.54
CA PRO A 326 -28.61 11.02 3.15
C PRO A 326 -27.76 12.22 2.66
N ASN A 327 -27.35 12.19 1.40
CA ASN A 327 -26.56 13.26 0.76
C ASN A 327 -25.22 13.61 1.43
N THR A 328 -24.62 12.69 2.19
CA THR A 328 -23.29 12.91 2.79
C THR A 328 -22.16 12.28 1.98
N ILE A 329 -22.43 11.13 1.36
CA ILE A 329 -21.48 10.37 0.56
C ILE A 329 -22.10 10.13 -0.82
N LEU A 330 -21.34 10.46 -1.86
CA LEU A 330 -21.65 10.07 -3.22
C LEU A 330 -20.91 8.77 -3.53
N TYR A 331 -21.63 7.76 -3.98
CA TYR A 331 -21.06 6.47 -4.36
C TYR A 331 -21.31 6.18 -5.84
N SER A 332 -20.29 5.68 -6.53
CA SER A 332 -20.42 5.06 -7.83
C SER A 332 -19.64 3.76 -7.84
N LYS A 333 -20.16 2.74 -8.53
CA LYS A 333 -19.40 1.50 -8.77
C LYS A 333 -18.14 1.74 -9.59
N GLU A 334 -18.04 2.88 -10.26
CA GLU A 334 -16.91 3.22 -11.11
C GLU A 334 -15.75 3.91 -10.37
N ILE A 335 -16.09 4.80 -9.44
CA ILE A 335 -15.14 5.71 -8.78
C ILE A 335 -15.04 5.41 -7.27
N GLY A 336 -16.03 4.71 -6.71
CA GLY A 336 -16.17 4.46 -5.28
C GLY A 336 -16.79 5.64 -4.53
N ALA A 337 -16.67 5.62 -3.21
CA ALA A 337 -17.22 6.63 -2.32
C ALA A 337 -16.37 7.89 -2.28
N ARG A 338 -17.04 9.04 -2.32
CA ARG A 338 -16.47 10.36 -2.05
C ARG A 338 -17.36 11.15 -1.12
N TRP A 339 -16.74 12.00 -0.33
CA TRP A 339 -17.47 12.99 0.46
C TRP A 339 -18.16 13.98 -0.47
N LEU A 340 -19.44 14.25 -0.22
CA LEU A 340 -20.10 15.42 -0.82
C LEU A 340 -19.49 16.68 -0.17
N LYS A 341 -19.19 17.69 -1.01
CA LYS A 341 -18.83 19.03 -0.52
C LYS A 341 -20.05 19.56 0.23
N GLN A 342 -19.87 19.86 1.50
CA GLN A 342 -20.86 20.57 2.31
C GLN A 342 -20.77 22.05 2.03
#